data_AF-A0A354GFG5-F1
#
_entry.id   AF-A0A354GFG5-F1
#
_cell.length_a   1.000
_cell.length_b   1.000
_cell.length_c   1.000
_cell.angle_alpha   90.00
_cell.angle_beta   90.00
_cell.angle_gamma   90.00
#
_symmetry.space_group_name_H-M   'P 1'
#
loop_
_entity.id
_entity.type
_entity.pdbx_description
1 polymer ?
#
loop_
_entity_poly.entity_id
_entity_poly.type
_entity_poly.pdbx_seq_one_letter_code
_entity_poly.pdbx_strand_id
1 'polypeptide(L)'
;KCQFSEPAVYIDASKVHFLNQKFKDISEEIFKKHDLFILHHPDEHSYVEECAEYIYRGWVSEEEIFSFTNYVKPFYNFSKHFQPEGTIIWRRNQQEFNNRWWDLYLRGGVRDQLSFAVALPDKYGYAPHRDLINQFSDASPEGIWWKTKQGAYKRSVPRVPHDVILRLCKETGLSRFRYRSRLSSTGELFFGKT
;
A
#
# COMPACT_ATOMS: atom_id res chain seq x y z
N LYS A 1 -4.43 3.71 19.26
CA LYS A 1 -5.74 4.40 19.19
C LYS A 1 -5.58 5.66 18.34
N CYS A 2 -6.43 5.88 17.32
CA CYS A 2 -6.52 7.20 16.67
C CYS A 2 -7.08 8.17 17.72
N GLN A 3 -6.32 9.21 18.07
CA GLN A 3 -6.70 10.14 19.14
C GLN A 3 -7.74 11.17 18.70
N PHE A 4 -8.01 11.26 17.40
CA PHE A 4 -8.90 12.26 16.82
C PHE A 4 -10.30 11.65 16.60
N SER A 5 -11.30 12.23 17.25
CA SER A 5 -12.73 12.01 16.96
C SER A 5 -13.15 12.74 15.68
N GLU A 6 -12.50 13.87 15.40
CA GLU A 6 -12.71 14.73 14.24
C GLU A 6 -12.13 14.12 12.95
N PRO A 7 -12.61 14.56 11.76
CA PRO A 7 -12.00 14.16 10.50
C PRO A 7 -10.53 14.62 10.45
N ALA A 8 -9.64 13.68 10.17
CA ALA A 8 -8.20 13.90 10.14
C ALA A 8 -7.59 13.31 8.87
N VAL A 9 -6.59 14.01 8.33
CA VAL A 9 -5.82 13.54 7.18
C VAL A 9 -4.40 13.24 7.64
N TYR A 10 -3.99 11.98 7.54
CA TYR A 10 -2.58 11.61 7.65
C TYR A 10 -1.90 11.92 6.32
N ILE A 11 -0.73 12.53 6.40
CA ILE A 11 0.08 12.90 5.24
C ILE A 11 1.52 12.50 5.58
N ASP A 12 2.18 11.79 4.68
CA ASP A 12 3.64 11.61 4.78
C ASP A 12 4.30 12.99 4.77
N ALA A 13 5.10 13.28 5.80
CA ALA A 13 5.78 14.55 5.96
C ALA A 13 6.59 14.95 4.71
N SER A 14 7.09 13.96 3.95
CA SER A 14 7.80 14.18 2.69
C SER A 14 6.95 14.88 1.62
N LYS A 15 5.61 14.90 1.75
CA LYS A 15 4.68 15.45 0.74
C LYS A 15 4.01 16.77 1.12
N VAL A 16 4.19 17.23 2.36
CA VAL A 16 3.47 18.41 2.89
C VAL A 16 3.66 19.65 2.01
N HIS A 17 4.86 19.81 1.42
CA HIS A 17 5.21 20.94 0.57
C HIS A 17 4.52 20.96 -0.81
N PHE A 18 3.80 19.90 -1.18
CA PHE A 18 2.99 19.84 -2.41
C PHE A 18 1.52 20.17 -2.19
N LEU A 19 1.10 20.35 -0.93
CA LEU A 19 -0.30 20.57 -0.60
C LEU A 19 -0.67 22.05 -0.75
N ASN A 20 -1.85 22.31 -1.32
CA ASN A 20 -2.35 23.66 -1.56
C ASN A 20 -3.85 23.74 -1.23
N GLN A 21 -4.50 24.86 -1.56
CA GLN A 21 -5.92 25.05 -1.27
C GLN A 21 -6.80 23.98 -1.94
N LYS A 22 -6.47 23.56 -3.17
CA LYS A 22 -7.20 22.53 -3.89
C LYS A 22 -7.21 21.19 -3.16
N PHE A 23 -6.10 20.82 -2.51
CA PHE A 23 -6.04 19.64 -1.65
C PHE A 23 -7.02 19.72 -0.47
N LYS A 24 -7.13 20.90 0.17
CA LYS A 24 -8.08 21.11 1.28
C LYS A 24 -9.52 20.94 0.80
N ASP A 25 -9.86 21.56 -0.32
CA ASP A 25 -11.22 21.48 -0.90
C ASP A 25 -11.59 20.03 -1.23
N ILE A 26 -10.66 19.26 -1.83
CA ILE A 26 -10.84 17.82 -2.11
C ILE A 26 -11.04 17.04 -0.82
N SER A 27 -10.27 17.35 0.23
CA SER A 27 -10.37 16.67 1.53
C SER A 27 -11.75 16.87 2.17
N GLU A 28 -12.30 18.09 2.10
CA GLU A 28 -13.65 18.38 2.58
C GLU A 28 -14.71 17.59 1.80
N GLU A 29 -14.59 17.51 0.47
CA GLU A 29 -15.49 16.72 -0.37
C GLU A 29 -15.44 15.22 -0.08
N ILE A 30 -14.25 14.68 0.20
CA ILE A 30 -14.07 13.28 0.61
C ILE A 30 -14.83 13.03 1.93
N PHE A 31 -14.66 13.89 2.93
CA PHE A 31 -15.28 13.72 4.24
C PHE A 31 -16.80 13.93 4.28
N LYS A 32 -17.40 14.47 3.21
CA LYS A 32 -18.85 14.49 3.02
C LYS A 32 -19.42 13.11 2.67
N LYS A 33 -18.59 12.21 2.13
CA LYS A 33 -19.03 10.92 1.54
C LYS A 33 -18.43 9.71 2.24
N HIS A 34 -17.26 9.86 2.84
CA HIS A 34 -16.48 8.74 3.35
C HIS A 34 -15.85 9.07 4.71
N ASP A 35 -15.92 8.11 5.63
CA ASP A 35 -15.24 8.18 6.92
C ASP A 35 -13.82 7.59 6.90
N LEU A 36 -13.53 6.80 5.87
CA LEU A 36 -12.20 6.29 5.54
C LEU A 36 -12.02 6.38 4.03
N PHE A 37 -10.96 7.05 3.58
CA PHE A 37 -10.58 7.14 2.17
C PHE A 37 -9.08 6.96 2.03
N ILE A 38 -8.68 6.13 1.05
CA ILE A 38 -7.29 5.77 0.81
C ILE A 38 -6.96 5.84 -0.69
N LEU A 39 -5.69 6.05 -1.02
CA LEU A 39 -5.23 5.99 -2.40
C LEU A 39 -4.96 4.54 -2.81
N HIS A 40 -5.32 4.17 -4.05
CA HIS A 40 -4.90 2.92 -4.65
C HIS A 40 -3.52 3.12 -5.29
N HIS A 41 -2.56 2.28 -4.93
CA HIS A 41 -1.17 2.38 -5.37
C HIS A 41 -1.06 2.41 -6.91
N PRO A 42 -0.19 3.27 -7.49
CA PRO A 42 -0.07 3.42 -8.94
C PRO A 42 0.21 2.12 -9.70
N ASP A 43 0.98 1.22 -9.08
CA ASP A 43 1.38 -0.05 -9.72
C ASP A 43 0.34 -1.16 -9.56
N GLU A 44 -0.75 -0.94 -8.80
CA GLU A 44 -1.88 -1.88 -8.63
C GLU A 44 -1.43 -3.34 -8.43
N HIS A 45 -0.50 -3.58 -7.50
CA HIS A 45 0.00 -4.91 -7.19
C HIS A 45 -1.13 -5.83 -6.72
N SER A 46 -1.09 -7.07 -7.20
CA SER A 46 -1.69 -8.21 -6.50
C SER A 46 -0.88 -8.51 -5.24
N TYR A 47 -1.48 -9.26 -4.31
CA TYR A 47 -0.82 -9.65 -3.06
C TYR A 47 0.57 -10.27 -3.30
N VAL A 48 0.70 -11.14 -4.30
CA VAL A 48 1.95 -11.81 -4.63
C VAL A 48 2.99 -10.84 -5.19
N GLU A 49 2.58 -9.88 -6.02
CA GLU A 49 3.47 -8.83 -6.57
C GLU A 49 4.00 -7.92 -5.45
N GLU A 50 3.14 -7.53 -4.50
CA GLU A 50 3.56 -6.71 -3.36
C GLU A 50 4.54 -7.46 -2.44
N CYS A 51 4.26 -8.72 -2.09
CA CYS A 51 5.19 -9.56 -1.33
C CYS A 51 6.52 -9.78 -2.08
N ALA A 52 6.48 -9.94 -3.40
CA ALA A 52 7.67 -10.10 -4.22
C ALA A 52 8.52 -8.82 -4.21
N GLU A 53 7.89 -7.65 -4.30
CA GLU A 53 8.60 -6.36 -4.18
C GLU A 53 9.29 -6.24 -2.81
N TYR A 54 8.61 -6.61 -1.72
CA TYR A 54 9.18 -6.49 -0.37
C TYR A 54 10.46 -7.30 -0.22
N ILE A 55 10.50 -8.51 -0.79
CA ILE A 55 11.67 -9.39 -0.79
C ILE A 55 12.74 -8.84 -1.72
N TYR A 56 12.35 -8.39 -2.92
CA TYR A 56 13.26 -7.83 -3.91
C TYR A 56 13.98 -6.58 -3.40
N ARG A 57 13.28 -5.75 -2.62
CA ARG A 57 13.84 -4.53 -2.01
C ARG A 57 14.56 -4.78 -0.69
N GLY A 58 14.43 -5.98 -0.11
CA GLY A 58 14.97 -6.33 1.21
C GLY A 58 14.26 -5.64 2.37
N TRP A 59 12.97 -5.32 2.22
CA TRP A 59 12.16 -4.67 3.25
C TRP A 59 11.72 -5.65 4.33
N VAL A 60 11.34 -6.85 3.91
CA VAL A 60 10.81 -7.92 4.77
C VAL A 60 11.49 -9.23 4.34
N SER A 61 11.72 -10.13 5.28
CA SER A 61 12.23 -11.47 5.00
C SER A 61 11.14 -12.39 4.44
N GLU A 62 11.57 -13.46 3.78
CA GLU A 62 10.64 -14.49 3.28
C GLU A 62 9.85 -15.15 4.43
N GLU A 63 10.50 -15.39 5.57
CA GLU A 63 9.87 -15.96 6.76
C GLU A 63 8.74 -15.07 7.30
N GLU A 64 8.99 -13.77 7.42
CA GLU A 64 7.98 -12.80 7.85
C GLU A 64 6.78 -12.75 6.88
N ILE A 65 7.03 -12.77 5.56
CA ILE A 65 5.97 -12.81 4.55
C ILE A 65 5.11 -14.06 4.68
N PHE A 66 5.71 -15.26 4.81
CA PHE A 66 4.94 -16.50 4.94
C PHE A 66 4.21 -16.59 6.28
N SER A 67 4.84 -16.13 7.37
CA SER A 67 4.21 -16.06 8.69
C SER A 67 2.95 -15.19 8.64
N PHE A 68 3.05 -13.99 8.05
CA PHE A 68 1.91 -13.09 7.87
C PHE A 68 0.84 -13.68 6.94
N THR A 69 1.25 -14.23 5.78
CA THR A 69 0.34 -14.85 4.81
C THR A 69 -0.48 -15.97 5.45
N ASN A 70 0.17 -16.87 6.18
CA ASN A 70 -0.49 -18.00 6.85
C ASN A 70 -1.44 -17.53 7.96
N TYR A 71 -1.07 -16.48 8.69
CA TYR A 71 -1.93 -15.90 9.71
C TYR A 71 -3.22 -15.33 9.12
N VAL A 72 -3.15 -14.61 7.99
CA VAL A 72 -4.32 -13.93 7.41
C VAL A 72 -5.16 -14.83 6.51
N LYS A 73 -4.59 -15.94 6.02
CA LYS A 73 -5.23 -16.90 5.11
C LYS A 73 -6.65 -17.35 5.51
N PRO A 74 -6.97 -17.59 6.80
CA PRO A 74 -8.33 -18.01 7.18
C PRO A 74 -9.40 -16.94 6.99
N PHE A 75 -9.03 -15.66 6.87
CA PHE A 75 -9.97 -14.53 6.89
C PHE A 75 -9.71 -13.45 5.84
N TYR A 76 -8.73 -13.65 4.95
CA TYR A 76 -8.40 -12.69 3.90
C TYR A 76 -8.55 -13.30 2.50
N ASN A 77 -9.22 -12.58 1.61
CA ASN A 77 -9.40 -12.99 0.23
C ASN A 77 -8.30 -12.38 -0.65
N PHE A 78 -7.21 -13.11 -0.84
CA PHE A 78 -6.07 -12.67 -1.66
C PHE A 78 -6.44 -12.29 -3.11
N SER A 79 -7.51 -12.84 -3.67
CA SER A 79 -7.95 -12.52 -5.03
C SER A 79 -8.58 -11.13 -5.17
N LYS A 80 -8.97 -10.54 -4.05
CA LYS A 80 -9.54 -9.18 -3.93
C LYS A 80 -8.57 -8.21 -3.27
N HIS A 81 -7.28 -8.54 -3.25
CA HIS A 81 -6.28 -7.68 -2.64
C HIS A 81 -6.30 -6.29 -3.28
N PHE A 82 -6.38 -5.28 -2.42
CA PHE A 82 -6.28 -3.87 -2.76
C PHE A 82 -4.93 -3.40 -2.22
N GLN A 83 -4.12 -2.77 -3.05
CA GLN A 83 -2.80 -2.26 -2.64
C GLN A 83 -2.94 -0.79 -2.18
N PRO A 84 -3.04 -0.51 -0.87
CA PRO A 84 -3.19 0.85 -0.38
C PRO A 84 -1.87 1.62 -0.53
N GLU A 85 -1.97 2.90 -0.85
CA GLU A 85 -0.86 3.84 -0.82
C GLU A 85 -1.03 4.76 0.40
N GLY A 86 -0.22 4.51 1.43
CA GLY A 86 -0.30 5.17 2.74
C GLY A 86 0.21 6.61 2.76
N THR A 87 0.67 7.16 1.62
CA THR A 87 1.16 8.54 1.52
C THR A 87 0.15 9.58 2.01
N ILE A 88 -1.15 9.40 1.75
CA ILE A 88 -2.24 10.23 2.30
C ILE A 88 -3.43 9.34 2.69
N ILE A 89 -3.97 9.55 3.89
CA ILE A 89 -5.10 8.78 4.43
C ILE A 89 -6.11 9.74 5.06
N TRP A 90 -7.33 9.80 4.53
CA TRP A 90 -8.43 10.56 5.14
C TRP A 90 -9.23 9.63 6.04
N ARG A 91 -9.37 9.99 7.32
CA ARG A 91 -9.98 9.10 8.29
C ARG A 91 -10.64 9.87 9.45
N ARG A 92 -11.89 9.52 9.76
CA ARG A 92 -12.53 9.79 11.07
C ARG A 92 -12.23 8.66 12.05
N ASN A 93 -12.65 8.74 13.31
CA ASN A 93 -12.39 7.66 14.25
C ASN A 93 -12.98 6.29 13.79
N GLN A 94 -12.11 5.42 13.30
CA GLN A 94 -12.41 4.05 12.85
C GLN A 94 -11.78 3.04 13.82
N GLN A 95 -12.27 2.94 15.05
CA GLN A 95 -11.57 2.24 16.14
C GLN A 95 -11.26 0.77 15.83
N GLU A 96 -12.21 0.04 15.25
CA GLU A 96 -12.02 -1.38 14.90
C GLU A 96 -10.93 -1.56 13.84
N PHE A 97 -11.03 -0.82 12.73
CA PHE A 97 -10.02 -0.75 11.68
C PHE A 97 -8.64 -0.39 12.26
N ASN A 98 -8.56 0.63 13.11
CA ASN A 98 -7.31 1.11 13.68
C ASN A 98 -6.62 0.06 14.55
N ASN A 99 -7.40 -0.65 15.36
CA ASN A 99 -6.87 -1.70 16.23
C ASN A 99 -6.42 -2.91 15.41
N ARG A 100 -7.22 -3.32 14.42
CA ARG A 100 -6.90 -4.43 13.52
C ARG A 100 -5.65 -4.13 12.69
N TRP A 101 -5.56 -2.93 12.12
CA TRP A 101 -4.40 -2.50 11.36
C TRP A 101 -3.14 -2.51 12.22
N TRP A 102 -3.21 -1.99 13.45
CA TRP A 102 -2.06 -2.00 14.36
C TRP A 102 -1.62 -3.42 14.75
N ASP A 103 -2.56 -4.33 15.09
CA ASP A 103 -2.21 -5.73 15.38
C ASP A 103 -1.56 -6.42 14.18
N LEU A 104 -2.11 -6.21 12.97
CA LEU A 104 -1.55 -6.77 11.75
C LEU A 104 -0.19 -6.17 11.40
N TYR A 105 0.02 -4.86 11.64
CA TYR A 105 1.31 -4.20 11.42
C TYR A 105 2.41 -4.79 12.30
N LEU A 106 2.11 -5.06 13.58
CA LEU A 106 3.06 -5.71 14.50
C LEU A 106 3.46 -7.13 14.05
N ARG A 107 2.69 -7.74 13.13
CA ARG A 107 2.96 -9.08 12.57
C ARG A 107 3.58 -9.04 11.17
N GLY A 108 3.17 -8.09 10.33
CA GLY A 108 3.44 -8.06 8.88
C GLY A 108 4.78 -7.45 8.46
N GLY A 109 5.58 -6.98 9.41
CA GLY A 109 6.88 -6.37 9.16
C GLY A 109 6.81 -4.84 9.06
N VAL A 110 7.81 -4.24 8.39
CA VAL A 110 8.04 -2.78 8.39
C VAL A 110 7.16 -1.97 7.46
N ARG A 111 6.49 -2.64 6.53
CA ARG A 111 5.62 -2.01 5.56
C ARG A 111 4.18 -2.21 6.00
N ASP A 112 3.47 -1.12 6.10
CA ASP A 112 2.10 -1.06 6.59
C ASP A 112 1.06 -1.31 5.50
N GLN A 113 1.45 -1.34 4.21
CA GLN A 113 0.49 -1.53 3.12
C GLN A 113 -0.22 -2.89 3.19
N LEU A 114 0.52 -4.00 3.37
CA LEU A 114 -0.08 -5.33 3.51
C LEU A 114 -1.03 -5.41 4.73
N SER A 115 -0.60 -4.88 5.88
CA SER A 115 -1.42 -4.90 7.08
C SER A 115 -2.65 -4.00 6.95
N PHE A 116 -2.52 -2.86 6.28
CA PHE A 116 -3.61 -1.95 5.97
C PHE A 116 -4.64 -2.63 5.05
N ALA A 117 -4.18 -3.26 3.96
CA ALA A 117 -5.02 -3.96 3.00
C ALA A 117 -5.87 -5.06 3.64
N VAL A 118 -5.31 -5.79 4.61
CA VAL A 118 -5.99 -6.84 5.36
C VAL A 118 -6.91 -6.30 6.46
N ALA A 119 -6.63 -5.09 6.95
CA ALA A 119 -7.43 -4.44 7.97
C ALA A 119 -8.65 -3.70 7.42
N LEU A 120 -8.62 -3.31 6.14
CA LEU A 120 -9.66 -2.52 5.48
C LEU A 120 -11.07 -3.04 5.80
N PRO A 121 -12.01 -2.16 6.19
CA PRO A 121 -13.40 -2.54 6.41
C PRO A 121 -14.10 -2.81 5.07
N ASP A 122 -15.32 -3.36 5.12
CA ASP A 122 -16.12 -3.59 3.90
C ASP A 122 -16.51 -2.29 3.17
N LYS A 123 -16.58 -1.17 3.91
CA LYS A 123 -16.95 0.15 3.38
C LYS A 123 -15.82 1.15 3.59
N TYR A 124 -15.21 1.56 2.50
CA TYR A 124 -14.24 2.65 2.44
C TYR A 124 -14.32 3.32 1.06
N GLY A 125 -13.89 4.58 0.97
CA GLY A 125 -13.68 5.25 -0.30
C GLY A 125 -12.25 5.05 -0.79
N TYR A 126 -12.05 5.13 -2.10
CA TYR A 126 -10.72 5.19 -2.68
C TYR A 126 -10.71 5.93 -4.02
N ALA A 127 -9.53 6.34 -4.44
CA ALA A 127 -9.26 6.79 -5.80
C ALA A 127 -7.90 6.27 -6.27
N PRO A 128 -7.69 6.10 -7.58
CA PRO A 128 -6.35 5.89 -8.13
C PRO A 128 -5.44 7.04 -7.69
N HIS A 129 -4.24 6.70 -7.19
CA HIS A 129 -3.31 7.69 -6.64
C HIS A 129 -3.04 8.84 -7.61
N ARG A 130 -2.63 8.51 -8.85
CA ARG A 130 -2.26 9.52 -9.85
C ARG A 130 -3.43 10.46 -10.17
N ASP A 131 -4.64 9.91 -10.29
CA ASP A 131 -5.84 10.68 -10.64
C ASP A 131 -6.22 11.69 -9.56
N LEU A 132 -6.10 11.32 -8.28
CA LEU A 132 -6.39 12.27 -7.19
C LEU A 132 -5.27 13.31 -7.06
N ILE A 133 -4.02 12.87 -7.05
CA ILE A 133 -2.88 13.78 -6.84
C ILE A 133 -2.76 14.78 -7.99
N ASN A 134 -3.00 14.39 -9.25
CA ASN A 134 -2.95 15.27 -10.41
C ASN A 134 -3.94 16.44 -10.36
N GLN A 135 -4.89 16.44 -9.42
CA GLN A 135 -5.79 17.58 -9.22
C GLN A 135 -5.13 18.74 -8.46
N PHE A 136 -4.04 18.50 -7.72
CA PHE A 136 -3.38 19.52 -6.90
C PHE A 136 -1.84 19.47 -6.91
N SER A 137 -1.23 18.44 -7.46
CA SER A 137 0.21 18.30 -7.68
C SER A 137 0.47 17.53 -8.99
N ASP A 138 1.71 17.21 -9.31
CA ASP A 138 2.08 16.46 -10.52
C ASP A 138 2.60 15.07 -10.16
N ALA A 139 1.74 14.06 -10.33
CA ALA A 139 2.00 12.64 -10.15
C ALA A 139 2.12 11.89 -11.48
N SER A 140 2.42 12.57 -12.59
CA SER A 140 2.96 11.93 -13.79
C SER A 140 4.23 11.12 -13.45
N PRO A 141 4.65 10.12 -14.24
CA PRO A 141 5.79 9.26 -13.90
C PRO A 141 7.08 10.03 -13.56
N GLU A 142 7.31 11.18 -14.21
CA GLU A 142 8.44 12.09 -14.00
C GLU A 142 8.09 13.31 -13.13
N GLY A 143 6.87 13.34 -12.61
CA GLY A 143 6.28 14.46 -11.90
C GLY A 143 6.94 14.75 -10.55
N ILE A 144 6.79 15.99 -10.09
CA ILE A 144 7.42 16.46 -8.85
C ILE A 144 6.99 15.66 -7.61
N TRP A 145 5.81 15.04 -7.63
CA TRP A 145 5.30 14.23 -6.52
C TRP A 145 6.26 13.11 -6.12
N TRP A 146 6.97 12.52 -7.09
CA TRP A 146 7.90 11.40 -6.87
C TRP A 146 9.30 11.86 -6.47
N LYS A 147 9.63 13.16 -6.63
CA LYS A 147 10.96 13.73 -6.39
C LYS A 147 11.19 14.08 -4.92
N THR A 148 10.90 13.13 -4.04
CA THR A 148 11.14 13.27 -2.59
C THR A 148 12.05 12.17 -2.08
N LYS A 149 12.81 12.46 -1.03
CA LYS A 149 13.62 11.44 -0.36
C LYS A 149 12.69 10.40 0.25
N GLN A 150 12.76 9.17 -0.24
CA GLN A 150 12.04 8.04 0.34
C GLN A 150 12.91 7.36 1.41
N GLY A 151 12.27 6.68 2.36
CA GLY A 151 12.96 5.91 3.38
C GLY A 151 13.75 4.77 2.78
N ALA A 152 15.08 4.78 2.96
CA ALA A 152 15.96 3.70 2.52
C ALA A 152 16.09 2.65 3.63
N TYR A 153 15.04 1.88 3.85
CA TYR A 153 15.06 0.79 4.83
C TYR A 153 15.45 -0.52 4.12
N LYS A 154 16.51 -1.18 4.57
CA LYS A 154 16.83 -2.56 4.22
C LYS A 154 16.96 -3.34 5.52
N ARG A 155 16.12 -4.36 5.71
CA ARG A 155 16.12 -5.23 6.90
C ARG A 155 16.46 -6.68 6.59
N SER A 156 16.32 -7.08 5.33
CA SER A 156 16.71 -8.39 4.82
C SER A 156 17.62 -8.24 3.59
N VAL A 157 18.26 -9.35 3.19
CA VAL A 157 19.12 -9.38 2.01
C VAL A 157 18.24 -9.32 0.75
N PRO A 158 18.32 -8.26 -0.07
CA PRO A 158 17.56 -8.16 -1.32
C PRO A 158 17.88 -9.33 -2.25
N ARG A 159 16.86 -9.94 -2.87
CA ARG A 159 17.05 -11.01 -3.87
C ARG A 159 15.90 -11.12 -4.87
N VAL A 160 16.15 -11.73 -6.02
CA VAL A 160 15.09 -12.05 -6.99
C VAL A 160 14.17 -13.13 -6.39
N PRO A 161 12.84 -12.89 -6.30
CA PRO A 161 11.92 -13.73 -5.53
C PRO A 161 11.23 -14.84 -6.36
N HIS A 162 11.87 -15.39 -7.41
CA HIS A 162 11.23 -16.33 -8.34
C HIS A 162 10.63 -17.58 -7.67
N ASP A 163 11.38 -18.22 -6.78
CA ASP A 163 10.93 -19.38 -6.03
C ASP A 163 9.87 -19.03 -4.97
N VAL A 164 9.96 -17.82 -4.41
CA VAL A 164 8.99 -17.31 -3.42
C VAL A 164 7.63 -17.08 -4.04
N ILE A 165 7.58 -16.53 -5.26
CA ILE A 165 6.34 -16.31 -6.00
C ILE A 165 5.57 -17.62 -6.17
N LEU A 166 6.26 -18.71 -6.53
CA LEU A 166 5.61 -20.02 -6.71
C LEU A 166 5.00 -20.55 -5.42
N ARG A 167 5.73 -20.41 -4.31
CA ARG A 167 5.26 -20.79 -2.98
C ARG A 167 4.08 -19.91 -2.54
N LEU A 168 4.13 -18.60 -2.75
CA LEU A 168 3.02 -17.69 -2.46
C LEU A 168 1.78 -17.99 -3.28
N CYS A 169 1.92 -18.29 -4.58
CA CYS A 169 0.80 -18.72 -5.41
C CYS A 169 0.13 -19.98 -4.85
N LYS A 170 0.92 -20.96 -4.39
CA LYS A 170 0.39 -22.17 -3.74
C LYS A 170 -0.34 -21.85 -2.44
N GLU A 171 0.22 -20.99 -1.59
CA GLU A 171 -0.40 -20.67 -0.30
C GLU A 171 -1.66 -19.81 -0.43
N THR A 172 -1.68 -18.89 -1.38
CA THR A 172 -2.78 -17.93 -1.57
C THR A 172 -3.86 -18.44 -2.53
N GLY A 173 -3.57 -19.50 -3.31
CA GLY A 173 -4.42 -19.98 -4.40
C GLY A 173 -4.42 -19.05 -5.63
N LEU A 174 -3.56 -18.04 -5.68
CA LEU A 174 -3.46 -17.12 -6.80
C LEU A 174 -2.71 -17.74 -7.98
N SER A 175 -3.25 -17.54 -9.18
CA SER A 175 -2.62 -18.00 -10.41
C SER A 175 -1.33 -17.24 -10.70
N ARG A 176 -0.29 -17.96 -11.14
CA ARG A 176 0.97 -17.38 -11.61
C ARG A 176 0.78 -16.41 -12.78
N PHE A 177 -0.28 -16.57 -13.58
CA PHE A 177 -0.58 -15.65 -14.69
C PHE A 177 -1.00 -14.25 -14.22
N ARG A 178 -1.34 -14.07 -12.93
CA ARG A 178 -1.63 -12.77 -12.33
C ARG A 178 -0.38 -11.99 -11.90
N TYR A 179 0.80 -12.61 -11.98
CA TYR A 179 2.07 -11.99 -11.66
C TYR A 179 2.63 -11.28 -12.89
N ARG A 180 2.75 -9.95 -12.82
CA ARG A 180 3.30 -9.07 -13.83
C ARG A 180 4.60 -8.51 -13.30
N SER A 181 5.66 -8.68 -14.08
CA SER A 181 6.96 -8.06 -13.79
C SER A 181 7.67 -7.70 -15.07
N ARG A 182 8.51 -6.66 -15.03
CA ARG A 182 9.34 -6.23 -16.15
C ARG A 182 10.71 -5.76 -15.66
N LEU A 183 11.72 -5.87 -16.53
CA LEU A 183 13.02 -5.23 -16.30
C LEU A 183 13.01 -3.83 -16.91
N SER A 184 13.54 -2.84 -16.19
CA SER A 184 13.82 -1.52 -16.74
C SER A 184 15.04 -1.55 -17.66
N SER A 185 15.27 -0.45 -18.36
CA SER A 185 16.51 -0.22 -19.13
C SER A 185 17.77 -0.27 -18.29
N THR A 186 17.66 -0.07 -16.96
CA THR A 186 18.76 -0.15 -16.00
C THR A 186 18.92 -1.54 -15.37
N GLY A 187 18.07 -2.50 -15.75
CA GLY A 187 18.10 -3.88 -15.21
C GLY A 187 17.39 -4.05 -13.86
N GLU A 188 16.65 -3.04 -13.40
CA GLU A 188 15.84 -3.14 -12.18
C GLU A 188 14.53 -3.88 -12.46
N LEU A 189 14.12 -4.75 -11.52
CA LEU A 189 12.86 -5.48 -11.62
C LEU A 189 11.71 -4.65 -11.03
N PHE A 190 10.67 -4.47 -11.83
CA PHE A 190 9.42 -3.82 -11.47
C PHE A 190 8.29 -4.84 -11.45
N PHE A 191 7.32 -4.64 -10.57
CA PHE A 191 6.15 -5.48 -10.40
C PHE A 191 4.88 -4.67 -10.71
N GLY A 192 3.77 -5.34 -11.03
CA GLY A 192 2.47 -4.69 -11.17
C GLY A 192 2.10 -4.21 -12.58
N LYS A 193 1.05 -3.40 -12.60
CA LYS A 193 0.50 -2.72 -13.77
C LYS A 193 1.31 -1.45 -14.01
N THR A 194 1.62 -1.19 -15.27
CA THR A 194 2.43 -0.03 -15.67
C THR A 194 1.72 0.76 -16.73
#